data_AF-A0A2A2QVJ2-F1
#
_entry.id   AF-A0A2A2QVJ2-F1
#
_cell.length_a   1.000
_cell.length_b   1.000
_cell.length_c   1.000
_cell.angle_alpha   90.00
_cell.angle_beta   90.00
_cell.angle_gamma   90.00
#
_symmetry.space_group_name_H-M   'P 1'
#
loop_
_entity.id
_entity.type
_entity.pdbx_description
1 polymer ?
#
loop_
_entity_poly.entity_id
_entity_poly.type
_entity_poly.pdbx_seq_one_letter_code
_entity_poly.pdbx_strand_id
1 'polypeptide(L)'
;MKLIAGLFVLCASVLPAYSTPEFDPKELALVRQIREKILAAAASSAAAAYEEKIPDTAVTFRMQPIPAGTFLLGSPLTEKNRQPDEGPQTRVALPAFWIGQHEVTWSEYEIFMFASDAVGRTTKTEADAVSHPTKPYVEMSFGMGREGYPAISMTHHAASKYCQWLSAKTGRFYRLPTEAEWEYATRAGTTTAYSSGDDPAALAAYAVFSADKYGKVGSKKPNAWGLFDVHGNVSEWTLDQYEPDAYSRLKGDPAAAAWVRSTQPYPHAVRGGNWSDGPELLRSAARRGSSPDWKMLDPQLPKSVWYHTSAPWIGFRVVRQATIPSAEEMYRIWNNGVALDH
;
A
#
# COMPACT_ATOMS: atom_id res chain seq x y z
N MET A 1 -50.69 30.54 18.80
CA MET A 1 -50.04 29.39 19.47
C MET A 1 -50.54 28.09 18.83
N LYS A 2 -49.86 27.60 17.80
CA LYS A 2 -50.02 26.23 17.26
C LYS A 2 -48.62 25.78 16.81
N LEU A 3 -48.03 24.86 17.56
CA LEU A 3 -46.76 24.23 17.23
C LEU A 3 -46.95 23.35 15.99
N ILE A 4 -46.10 23.51 14.99
CA ILE A 4 -45.90 22.55 13.91
C ILE A 4 -44.71 21.69 14.34
N ALA A 5 -44.97 20.44 14.72
CA ALA A 5 -43.94 19.44 14.98
C ALA A 5 -43.41 18.94 13.63
N GLY A 6 -42.20 19.35 13.26
CA GLY A 6 -41.47 18.82 12.12
C GLY A 6 -40.98 17.41 12.42
N LEU A 7 -41.53 16.43 11.71
CA LEU A 7 -41.10 15.04 11.74
C LEU A 7 -39.74 14.94 11.03
N PHE A 8 -38.65 14.91 11.80
CA PHE A 8 -37.32 14.56 11.29
C PHE A 8 -37.31 13.07 10.94
N VAL A 9 -37.40 12.75 9.65
CA VAL A 9 -37.11 11.41 9.15
C VAL A 9 -35.58 11.24 9.20
N LEU A 10 -35.10 10.55 10.24
CA LEU A 10 -33.74 10.00 10.24
C LEU A 10 -33.68 8.94 9.13
N CYS A 11 -33.14 9.30 7.97
CA CYS A 11 -32.74 8.33 6.97
C CYS A 11 -31.44 7.68 7.47
N ALA A 12 -31.57 6.65 8.31
CA ALA A 12 -30.47 5.76 8.62
C ALA A 12 -30.15 4.99 7.33
N SER A 13 -29.11 5.40 6.61
CA SER A 13 -28.54 4.62 5.52
C SER A 13 -27.97 3.33 6.10
N VAL A 14 -28.77 2.27 6.10
CA VAL A 14 -28.31 0.92 6.40
C VAL A 14 -27.47 0.48 5.21
N LEU A 15 -26.15 0.69 5.29
CA LEU A 15 -25.22 -0.04 4.43
C LEU A 15 -25.39 -1.53 4.74
N PRO A 16 -25.45 -2.41 3.72
CA PRO A 16 -25.54 -3.85 3.96
C PRO A 16 -24.35 -4.28 4.82
N ALA A 17 -24.62 -5.02 5.89
CA ALA A 17 -23.60 -5.64 6.71
C ALA A 17 -22.88 -6.69 5.83
N TYR A 18 -21.76 -6.31 5.23
CA TYR A 18 -20.90 -7.27 4.55
C TYR A 18 -20.37 -8.26 5.59
N SER A 19 -20.75 -9.52 5.46
CA SER A 19 -20.24 -10.58 6.32
C SER A 19 -18.73 -10.66 6.12
N THR A 20 -17.96 -10.53 7.19
CA THR A 20 -16.52 -10.78 7.15
C THR A 20 -16.28 -12.18 6.57
N PRO A 21 -15.54 -12.34 5.46
CA PRO A 21 -15.31 -13.66 4.87
C PRO A 21 -14.76 -14.64 5.90
N GLU A 22 -15.22 -15.88 5.88
CA GLU A 22 -14.70 -16.93 6.75
C GLU A 22 -13.20 -17.18 6.44
N PHE A 23 -12.45 -17.65 7.42
CA PHE A 23 -11.04 -17.98 7.23
C PHE A 23 -10.92 -19.28 6.42
N ASP A 24 -10.09 -19.29 5.37
CA ASP A 24 -9.67 -20.55 4.77
C ASP A 24 -8.75 -21.28 5.76
N PRO A 25 -9.07 -22.52 6.18
CA PRO A 25 -8.31 -23.22 7.21
C PRO A 25 -6.85 -23.50 6.83
N LYS A 26 -6.54 -23.72 5.55
CA LYS A 26 -5.19 -24.03 5.07
C LYS A 26 -4.34 -22.76 5.06
N GLU A 27 -4.88 -21.66 4.54
CA GLU A 27 -4.21 -20.37 4.54
C GLU A 27 -4.01 -19.85 5.96
N LEU A 28 -4.99 -20.01 6.87
CA LEU A 28 -4.81 -19.64 8.28
C LEU A 28 -3.74 -20.49 8.98
N ALA A 29 -3.66 -21.80 8.69
CA ALA A 29 -2.59 -22.65 9.21
C ALA A 29 -1.21 -22.20 8.72
N LEU A 30 -1.08 -21.85 7.43
CA LEU A 30 0.16 -21.28 6.88
C LEU A 30 0.53 -19.97 7.57
N VAL A 31 -0.44 -19.07 7.77
CA VAL A 31 -0.20 -17.79 8.47
C VAL A 31 0.28 -18.01 9.91
N ARG A 32 -0.25 -19.02 10.61
CA ARG A 32 0.23 -19.39 11.96
C ARG A 32 1.70 -19.84 11.95
N GLN A 33 2.10 -20.67 10.99
CA GLN A 33 3.50 -21.08 10.83
C GLN A 33 4.43 -19.89 10.53
N ILE A 34 4.02 -19.02 9.60
CA ILE A 34 4.77 -17.79 9.29
C ILE A 34 4.91 -16.92 10.54
N ARG A 35 3.84 -16.77 11.32
CA ARG A 35 3.86 -16.00 12.57
C ARG A 35 4.81 -16.59 13.62
N GLU A 36 4.82 -17.91 13.80
CA GLU A 36 5.75 -18.60 14.70
C GLU A 36 7.20 -18.32 14.32
N LYS A 37 7.52 -18.40 13.01
CA LYS A 37 8.84 -18.05 12.48
C LYS A 37 9.21 -16.59 12.77
N ILE A 38 8.28 -15.66 12.59
CA ILE A 38 8.50 -14.24 12.88
C ILE A 38 8.77 -14.02 14.37
N LEU A 39 7.99 -14.66 15.24
CA LEU A 39 8.19 -14.58 16.69
C LEU A 39 9.55 -15.16 17.11
N ALA A 40 9.98 -16.26 16.49
CA ALA A 40 11.28 -16.86 16.76
C ALA A 40 12.46 -15.97 16.31
N ALA A 41 12.28 -15.19 15.24
CA ALA A 41 13.28 -14.26 14.71
C ALA A 41 13.23 -12.86 15.35
N ALA A 42 12.24 -12.58 16.22
CA ALA A 42 12.02 -11.27 16.81
C ALA A 42 13.11 -10.92 17.85
N ALA A 43 14.22 -10.36 17.38
CA ALA A 43 15.14 -9.64 18.25
C ALA A 43 14.62 -8.21 18.52
N SER A 44 14.93 -7.67 19.70
CA SER A 44 14.74 -6.25 19.98
C SER A 44 15.66 -5.44 19.06
N SER A 45 15.10 -4.86 18.00
CA SER A 45 15.83 -3.96 17.11
C SER A 45 15.52 -2.53 17.47
N ALA A 46 16.56 -1.71 17.72
CA ALA A 46 16.43 -0.27 17.82
C ALA A 46 15.74 0.30 16.55
N ALA A 47 15.02 1.41 16.71
CA ALA A 47 14.37 2.15 15.62
C ALA A 47 15.41 2.83 14.72
N ALA A 48 16.17 2.03 13.97
CA ALA A 48 17.19 2.49 13.04
C ALA A 48 16.86 2.03 11.62
N ALA A 49 17.38 2.77 10.63
CA ALA A 49 17.35 2.34 9.24
C ALA A 49 18.19 1.06 9.09
N TYR A 50 17.74 0.15 8.24
CA TYR A 50 18.45 -1.08 7.96
C TYR A 50 18.28 -1.50 6.50
N GLU A 51 19.22 -2.33 6.05
CA GLU A 51 19.16 -3.03 4.78
C GLU A 51 18.79 -4.48 5.07
N GLU A 52 17.75 -4.96 4.40
CA GLU A 52 17.28 -6.35 4.47
C GLU A 52 17.71 -7.07 3.22
N LYS A 53 18.28 -8.27 3.38
CA LYS A 53 18.63 -9.14 2.28
C LYS A 53 17.53 -10.18 2.11
N ILE A 54 16.99 -10.34 0.90
CA ILE A 54 16.06 -11.42 0.62
C ILE A 54 16.85 -12.75 0.67
N PRO A 55 16.54 -13.68 1.60
CA PRO A 55 17.32 -14.89 1.76
C PRO A 55 17.42 -15.71 0.47
N ASP A 56 18.56 -16.38 0.31
CA ASP A 56 18.92 -17.16 -0.88
C ASP A 56 19.10 -16.35 -2.18
N THR A 57 19.21 -15.02 -2.10
CA THR A 57 19.43 -14.14 -3.26
C THR A 57 20.53 -13.12 -2.99
N ALA A 58 20.93 -12.36 -4.01
CA ALA A 58 21.80 -11.18 -3.85
C ALA A 58 21.02 -9.88 -3.65
N VAL A 59 19.68 -9.92 -3.70
CA VAL A 59 18.82 -8.73 -3.70
C VAL A 59 18.61 -8.23 -2.27
N THR A 60 18.75 -6.91 -2.10
CA THR A 60 18.58 -6.20 -0.84
C THR A 60 17.65 -5.01 -1.02
N PHE A 61 16.93 -4.64 0.03
CA PHE A 61 16.10 -3.43 0.07
C PHE A 61 16.29 -2.70 1.41
N ARG A 62 15.96 -1.41 1.44
CA ARG A 62 16.19 -0.55 2.63
C ARG A 62 14.88 -0.16 3.28
N MET A 63 14.88 -0.19 4.61
CA MET A 63 13.75 0.18 5.45
C MET A 63 14.13 1.40 6.29
N GLN A 64 13.31 2.45 6.23
CA GLN A 64 13.48 3.68 7.02
C GLN A 64 12.61 3.66 8.27
N PRO A 65 13.13 4.04 9.45
CA PRO A 65 12.34 4.13 10.66
C PRO A 65 11.50 5.40 10.62
N ILE A 66 10.21 5.24 10.89
CA ILE A 66 9.24 6.32 10.99
C ILE A 66 8.89 6.48 12.47
N PRO A 67 9.11 7.66 13.07
CA PRO A 67 8.87 7.86 14.49
C PRO A 67 7.37 7.73 14.81
N ALA A 68 7.05 7.32 16.04
CA ALA A 68 5.68 7.45 16.52
C ALA A 68 5.29 8.93 16.57
N GLY A 69 4.03 9.23 16.31
CA GLY A 69 3.58 10.61 16.39
C GLY A 69 2.12 10.80 16.01
N THR A 70 1.71 12.06 16.09
CA THR A 70 0.35 12.49 15.78
C THR A 70 0.39 13.54 14.69
N PHE A 71 -0.45 13.41 13.68
CA PHE A 71 -0.52 14.35 12.55
C PHE A 71 -1.97 14.61 12.11
N LEU A 72 -2.13 15.59 11.22
CA LEU A 72 -3.41 15.85 10.55
C LEU A 72 -3.43 15.10 9.21
N LEU A 73 -4.28 14.08 9.15
CA LEU A 73 -4.58 13.34 7.92
C LEU A 73 -5.56 14.14 7.06
N GLY A 74 -5.30 14.23 5.76
CA GLY A 74 -6.06 15.01 4.79
C GLY A 74 -5.57 16.46 4.63
N SER A 75 -6.25 17.23 3.79
CA SER A 75 -5.84 18.59 3.40
C SER A 75 -6.78 19.68 3.95
N PRO A 76 -6.25 20.87 4.32
CA PRO A 76 -7.07 21.99 4.76
C PRO A 76 -7.92 22.52 3.61
N LEU A 77 -9.08 23.13 3.92
CA LEU A 77 -10.01 23.68 2.90
C LEU A 77 -9.36 24.69 1.96
N THR A 78 -8.27 25.33 2.38
CA THR A 78 -7.52 26.33 1.62
C THR A 78 -6.40 25.76 0.77
N GLU A 79 -6.10 24.46 0.86
CA GLU A 79 -5.06 23.83 0.03
C GLU A 79 -5.49 23.84 -1.44
N LYS A 80 -4.64 24.37 -2.32
CA LYS A 80 -4.92 24.45 -3.75
C LYS A 80 -5.08 23.04 -4.34
N ASN A 81 -6.07 22.87 -5.21
CA ASN A 81 -6.41 21.61 -5.89
C ASN A 81 -6.91 20.47 -4.98
N ARG A 82 -7.22 20.77 -3.70
CA ARG A 82 -7.87 19.84 -2.78
C ARG A 82 -9.14 19.24 -3.37
N GLN A 83 -9.29 17.92 -3.25
CA GLN A 83 -10.52 17.20 -3.55
C GLN A 83 -11.44 17.05 -2.32
N PRO A 84 -12.76 16.85 -2.51
CA PRO A 84 -13.70 16.75 -1.40
C PRO A 84 -13.45 15.59 -0.43
N ASP A 85 -12.92 14.46 -0.93
CA ASP A 85 -12.62 13.22 -0.21
C ASP A 85 -11.34 13.27 0.63
N GLU A 86 -10.63 14.39 0.62
CA GLU A 86 -9.41 14.62 1.39
C GLU A 86 -9.70 15.24 2.77
N GLY A 87 -10.96 15.28 3.20
CA GLY A 87 -11.31 15.79 4.51
C GLY A 87 -12.60 15.22 5.10
N PRO A 88 -13.01 15.73 6.28
CA PRO A 88 -12.34 16.78 7.06
C PRO A 88 -10.96 16.34 7.56
N GLN A 89 -10.04 17.30 7.77
CA GLN A 89 -8.75 16.99 8.38
C GLN A 89 -8.97 16.37 9.76
N THR A 90 -8.33 15.23 9.99
CA THR A 90 -8.53 14.46 11.22
C THR A 90 -7.20 14.17 11.89
N ARG A 91 -7.16 14.29 13.21
CA ARG A 91 -5.98 13.98 14.00
C ARG A 91 -5.84 12.46 14.15
N VAL A 92 -4.71 11.91 13.72
CA VAL A 92 -4.40 10.48 13.78
C VAL A 92 -3.09 10.27 14.54
N ALA A 93 -3.04 9.29 15.43
CA ALA A 93 -1.84 8.88 16.15
C ALA A 93 -1.34 7.54 15.62
N LEU A 94 -0.07 7.47 15.23
CA LEU A 94 0.56 6.26 14.70
C LEU A 94 1.70 5.81 15.63
N PRO A 95 1.83 4.50 15.90
CA PRO A 95 3.03 3.97 16.54
C PRO A 95 4.24 4.12 15.61
N ALA A 96 5.44 3.90 16.13
CA ALA A 96 6.63 3.83 15.28
C ALA A 96 6.56 2.57 14.39
N PHE A 97 7.00 2.71 13.15
CA PHE A 97 7.09 1.62 12.18
C PHE A 97 8.30 1.83 11.27
N TRP A 98 8.53 0.87 10.37
CA TRP A 98 9.47 1.04 9.27
C TRP A 98 8.72 0.97 7.95
N ILE A 99 9.17 1.75 6.97
CA ILE A 99 8.64 1.72 5.60
C ILE A 99 9.77 1.61 4.59
N GLY A 100 9.50 0.96 3.46
CA GLY A 100 10.44 0.85 2.35
C GLY A 100 10.91 2.23 1.92
N GLN A 101 12.23 2.40 1.81
CA GLN A 101 12.86 3.63 1.35
C GLN A 101 12.39 4.02 -0.06
N HIS A 102 12.14 3.00 -0.88
CA HIS A 102 11.72 3.06 -2.27
C HIS A 102 10.46 2.22 -2.47
N GLU A 103 9.81 2.35 -3.63
CA GLU A 103 8.87 1.31 -4.09
C GLU A 103 9.60 -0.02 -4.27
N VAL A 104 8.85 -1.14 -4.15
CA VAL A 104 9.37 -2.48 -4.43
C VAL A 104 9.83 -2.54 -5.88
N THR A 105 11.07 -2.92 -6.12
CA THR A 105 11.66 -2.98 -7.46
C THR A 105 11.33 -4.28 -8.19
N TRP A 106 11.50 -4.29 -9.52
CA TRP A 106 11.41 -5.54 -10.31
C TRP A 106 12.38 -6.62 -9.82
N SER A 107 13.59 -6.24 -9.41
CA SER A 107 14.58 -7.18 -8.86
C SER A 107 14.10 -7.88 -7.59
N GLU A 108 13.28 -7.21 -6.78
CA GLU A 108 12.65 -7.79 -5.60
C GLU A 108 11.42 -8.63 -5.98
N TYR A 109 10.51 -8.06 -6.79
CA TYR A 109 9.22 -8.68 -7.11
C TYR A 109 9.35 -9.93 -7.98
N GLU A 110 10.33 -9.99 -8.88
CA GLU A 110 10.56 -11.15 -9.74
C GLU A 110 10.95 -12.41 -8.96
N ILE A 111 11.61 -12.26 -7.81
CA ILE A 111 11.94 -13.39 -6.94
C ILE A 111 10.66 -14.06 -6.42
N PHE A 112 9.66 -13.25 -6.06
CA PHE A 112 8.34 -13.74 -5.67
C PHE A 112 7.58 -14.32 -6.87
N MET A 113 7.52 -13.58 -7.98
CA MET A 113 6.78 -13.97 -9.18
C MET A 113 7.25 -15.31 -9.76
N PHE A 114 8.55 -15.61 -9.68
CA PHE A 114 9.16 -16.83 -10.19
C PHE A 114 9.63 -17.79 -9.09
N ALA A 115 9.05 -17.71 -7.89
CA ALA A 115 9.46 -18.53 -6.75
C ALA A 115 9.39 -20.04 -7.04
N SER A 116 8.40 -20.49 -7.82
CA SER A 116 8.24 -21.89 -8.26
C SER A 116 9.35 -22.39 -9.19
N ASP A 117 10.00 -21.48 -9.92
CA ASP A 117 10.97 -21.82 -10.97
C ASP A 117 12.39 -22.01 -10.39
N ALA A 118 12.55 -21.86 -9.07
CA ALA A 118 13.80 -22.12 -8.37
C ALA A 118 14.12 -23.63 -8.36
N VAL A 119 14.76 -24.10 -9.44
CA VAL A 119 15.20 -25.49 -9.62
C VAL A 119 16.20 -25.87 -8.52
N GLY A 120 16.04 -27.06 -7.94
CA GLY A 120 17.05 -27.70 -7.08
C GLY A 120 16.84 -27.57 -5.57
N ARG A 121 15.75 -26.96 -5.09
CA ARG A 121 15.39 -27.02 -3.66
C ARG A 121 14.64 -28.31 -3.35
N THR A 122 15.21 -29.13 -2.45
CA THR A 122 14.58 -30.36 -1.95
C THR A 122 13.72 -30.12 -0.70
N THR A 123 13.98 -29.03 0.03
CA THR A 123 13.22 -28.63 1.23
C THR A 123 12.19 -27.56 0.89
N LYS A 124 10.91 -27.89 1.06
CA LYS A 124 9.81 -26.91 0.99
C LYS A 124 9.80 -26.05 2.25
N THR A 125 9.66 -24.75 2.08
CA THR A 125 9.56 -23.74 3.15
C THR A 125 8.17 -23.12 3.20
N GLU A 126 7.85 -22.35 4.24
CA GLU A 126 6.58 -21.62 4.33
C GLU A 126 6.41 -20.63 3.17
N ALA A 127 7.53 -20.07 2.66
CA ALA A 127 7.50 -19.15 1.52
C ALA A 127 7.08 -19.84 0.22
N ASP A 128 7.39 -21.12 0.04
CA ASP A 128 7.00 -21.90 -1.15
C ASP A 128 5.51 -22.28 -1.13
N ALA A 129 4.85 -22.16 0.03
CA ALA A 129 3.42 -22.38 0.19
C ALA A 129 2.58 -21.10 -0.03
N VAL A 130 3.22 -19.93 -0.17
CA VAL A 130 2.51 -18.68 -0.49
C VAL A 130 2.20 -18.65 -1.98
N SER A 131 0.90 -18.55 -2.31
CA SER A 131 0.44 -18.37 -3.69
C SER A 131 1.07 -17.14 -4.34
N HIS A 132 1.54 -17.30 -5.58
CA HIS A 132 2.23 -16.26 -6.33
C HIS A 132 1.61 -16.07 -7.73
N PRO A 133 1.91 -14.94 -8.41
CA PRO A 133 1.39 -14.67 -9.74
C PRO A 133 1.68 -15.77 -10.74
N THR A 134 0.70 -16.04 -11.61
CA THR A 134 0.95 -16.80 -12.84
C THR A 134 1.95 -16.03 -13.70
N LYS A 135 2.85 -16.74 -14.39
CA LYS A 135 3.81 -16.12 -15.30
C LYS A 135 3.08 -15.25 -16.34
N PRO A 136 3.42 -13.96 -16.46
CA PRO A 136 2.71 -13.07 -17.36
C PRO A 136 3.05 -13.42 -18.81
N TYR A 137 2.06 -13.27 -19.70
CA TYR A 137 2.22 -13.55 -21.14
C TYR A 137 2.99 -12.43 -21.86
N VAL A 138 3.00 -11.22 -21.28
CA VAL A 138 3.74 -10.07 -21.74
C VAL A 138 4.78 -9.66 -20.71
N GLU A 139 5.81 -8.95 -21.15
CA GLU A 139 6.78 -8.34 -20.26
C GLU A 139 6.12 -7.16 -19.53
N MET A 140 5.98 -7.26 -18.20
CA MET A 140 5.15 -6.37 -17.40
C MET A 140 5.80 -5.00 -17.08
N SER A 141 7.06 -4.77 -17.45
CA SER A 141 7.65 -3.42 -17.40
C SER A 141 7.18 -2.52 -18.55
N PHE A 142 6.54 -3.11 -19.58
CA PHE A 142 6.09 -2.42 -20.79
C PHE A 142 7.21 -1.62 -21.48
N GLY A 143 8.45 -2.13 -21.40
CA GLY A 143 9.63 -1.48 -22.00
C GLY A 143 10.04 -0.16 -21.34
N MET A 144 9.60 0.09 -20.10
CA MET A 144 9.96 1.31 -19.36
C MET A 144 11.19 1.12 -18.45
N GLY A 145 11.53 -0.11 -18.07
CA GLY A 145 12.75 -0.44 -17.34
C GLY A 145 12.54 -1.52 -16.27
N ARG A 146 13.60 -2.28 -15.94
CA ARG A 146 13.54 -3.36 -14.93
C ARG A 146 14.54 -3.17 -13.81
N GLU A 147 15.83 -3.15 -14.14
CA GLU A 147 16.88 -3.06 -13.11
C GLU A 147 16.90 -1.68 -12.42
N GLY A 148 16.62 -1.68 -11.12
CA GLY A 148 16.51 -0.46 -10.31
C GLY A 148 15.23 0.34 -10.57
N TYR A 149 14.24 -0.25 -11.25
CA TYR A 149 12.94 0.35 -11.53
C TYR A 149 11.85 -0.25 -10.63
N PRO A 150 10.80 0.52 -10.30
CA PRO A 150 9.68 0.02 -9.52
C PRO A 150 8.95 -1.09 -10.27
N ALA A 151 8.56 -2.15 -9.56
CA ALA A 151 7.64 -3.15 -10.07
C ALA A 151 6.24 -2.52 -10.22
N ILE A 152 5.58 -2.80 -11.35
CA ILE A 152 4.25 -2.25 -11.66
C ILE A 152 3.25 -3.29 -12.16
N SER A 153 1.99 -2.88 -12.25
CA SER A 153 0.89 -3.63 -12.87
C SER A 153 0.49 -4.90 -12.13
N MET A 154 0.71 -4.93 -10.83
CA MET A 154 0.15 -5.92 -9.92
C MET A 154 -1.17 -5.42 -9.32
N THR A 155 -2.07 -6.36 -9.04
CA THR A 155 -3.26 -6.10 -8.23
C THR A 155 -2.90 -5.83 -6.77
N HIS A 156 -3.83 -5.22 -6.03
CA HIS A 156 -3.72 -5.13 -4.57
C HIS A 156 -3.51 -6.52 -3.93
N HIS A 157 -4.21 -7.55 -4.43
CA HIS A 157 -4.04 -8.93 -3.97
C HIS A 157 -2.59 -9.44 -4.14
N ALA A 158 -2.01 -9.23 -5.31
CA ALA A 158 -0.63 -9.65 -5.61
C ALA A 158 0.39 -8.90 -4.73
N ALA A 159 0.19 -7.60 -4.50
CA ALA A 159 1.03 -6.80 -3.60
C ALA A 159 0.92 -7.29 -2.13
N SER A 160 -0.29 -7.62 -1.65
CA SER A 160 -0.49 -8.25 -0.34
C SER A 160 0.16 -9.62 -0.23
N LYS A 161 0.08 -10.46 -1.27
CA LYS A 161 0.72 -11.78 -1.31
C LYS A 161 2.25 -11.70 -1.35
N TYR A 162 2.81 -10.70 -2.05
CA TYR A 162 4.24 -10.40 -1.95
C TYR A 162 4.65 -10.11 -0.50
N CYS A 163 3.87 -9.32 0.23
CA CYS A 163 4.16 -9.03 1.64
C CYS A 163 4.12 -10.29 2.53
N GLN A 164 3.15 -11.18 2.31
CA GLN A 164 3.07 -12.50 2.98
C GLN A 164 4.32 -13.34 2.67
N TRP A 165 4.70 -13.42 1.40
CA TRP A 165 5.87 -14.16 0.94
C TRP A 165 7.17 -13.59 1.53
N LEU A 166 7.35 -12.27 1.48
CA LEU A 166 8.52 -11.59 2.03
C LEU A 166 8.64 -11.86 3.54
N SER A 167 7.50 -11.91 4.23
CA SER A 167 7.45 -12.22 5.65
C SER A 167 7.87 -13.66 5.95
N ALA A 168 7.36 -14.61 5.16
CA ALA A 168 7.76 -16.01 5.24
C ALA A 168 9.26 -16.21 4.92
N LYS A 169 9.79 -15.43 3.97
CA LYS A 169 11.21 -15.48 3.57
C LYS A 169 12.13 -14.94 4.65
N THR A 170 11.84 -13.76 5.18
CA THR A 170 12.75 -13.01 6.06
C THR A 170 12.55 -13.30 7.55
N GLY A 171 11.41 -13.85 7.95
CA GLY A 171 11.05 -13.95 9.36
C GLY A 171 10.73 -12.59 10.00
N ARG A 172 10.36 -11.57 9.21
CA ARG A 172 9.82 -10.30 9.71
C ARG A 172 8.42 -10.07 9.18
N PHE A 173 7.56 -9.41 9.94
CA PHE A 173 6.20 -9.12 9.47
C PHE A 173 6.18 -7.89 8.54
N TYR A 174 5.87 -8.11 7.26
CA TYR A 174 5.68 -7.08 6.23
C TYR A 174 4.22 -7.04 5.75
N ARG A 175 3.77 -5.84 5.39
CA ARG A 175 2.45 -5.57 4.79
C ARG A 175 2.47 -4.30 3.93
N LEU A 176 1.39 -4.03 3.22
CA LEU A 176 1.16 -2.71 2.63
C LEU A 176 1.01 -1.64 3.74
N PRO A 177 1.42 -0.39 3.49
CA PRO A 177 1.12 0.72 4.39
C PRO A 177 -0.40 0.91 4.47
N THR A 178 -0.88 1.34 5.62
CA THR A 178 -2.22 1.94 5.65
C THR A 178 -2.19 3.30 4.97
N GLU A 179 -3.34 3.81 4.55
CA GLU A 179 -3.41 5.12 3.92
C GLU A 179 -2.89 6.24 4.85
N ALA A 180 -3.16 6.11 6.15
CA ALA A 180 -2.67 7.04 7.17
C ALA A 180 -1.15 6.95 7.36
N GLU A 181 -0.59 5.74 7.41
CA GLU A 181 0.86 5.55 7.49
C GLU A 181 1.58 6.11 6.27
N TRP A 182 1.01 5.88 5.08
CA TRP A 182 1.55 6.41 3.84
C TRP A 182 1.58 7.95 3.86
N GLU A 183 0.47 8.61 4.20
CA GLU A 183 0.45 10.08 4.24
C GLU A 183 1.39 10.65 5.31
N TYR A 184 1.43 10.04 6.49
CA TYR A 184 2.32 10.46 7.57
C TYR A 184 3.78 10.39 7.14
N ALA A 185 4.17 9.27 6.55
CA ALA A 185 5.51 9.03 6.04
C ALA A 185 5.87 10.00 4.89
N THR A 186 4.93 10.27 3.98
CA THR A 186 5.10 11.22 2.87
C THR A 186 5.30 12.63 3.38
N ARG A 187 4.47 13.11 4.33
CA ARG A 187 4.57 14.44 4.93
C ARG A 187 5.87 14.67 5.69
N ALA A 188 6.41 13.64 6.34
CA ALA A 188 7.67 13.72 7.09
C ALA A 188 7.75 14.93 8.04
N GLY A 189 6.64 15.25 8.71
CA GLY A 189 6.51 16.36 9.65
C GLY A 189 6.00 17.68 9.07
N THR A 190 5.83 17.80 7.74
CA THR A 190 5.23 19.00 7.13
C THR A 190 3.70 18.97 7.17
N THR A 191 3.08 20.14 7.03
CA THR A 191 1.63 20.31 6.86
C THR A 191 1.26 20.85 5.48
N THR A 192 2.24 20.91 4.57
CA THR A 192 2.14 21.49 3.23
C THR A 192 1.59 20.49 2.22
N ALA A 193 1.26 20.98 1.02
CA ALA A 193 0.75 20.14 -0.07
C ALA A 193 1.76 19.04 -0.46
N TYR A 194 3.07 19.35 -0.51
CA TYR A 194 4.15 18.42 -0.74
C TYR A 194 5.14 18.42 0.43
N SER A 195 5.94 17.36 0.58
CA SER A 195 7.03 17.34 1.57
C SER A 195 8.11 18.40 1.32
N SER A 196 8.18 18.94 0.10
CA SER A 196 9.06 20.03 -0.31
C SER A 196 8.45 21.44 -0.10
N GLY A 197 7.21 21.55 0.36
CA GLY A 197 6.47 22.80 0.54
C GLY A 197 5.16 22.87 -0.26
N ASP A 198 4.62 24.07 -0.46
CA ASP A 198 3.37 24.28 -1.21
C ASP A 198 3.61 24.63 -2.70
N ASP A 199 4.84 24.95 -3.08
CA ASP A 199 5.19 25.31 -4.45
C ASP A 199 5.39 24.06 -5.33
N PRO A 200 4.51 23.81 -6.33
CA PRO A 200 4.66 22.68 -7.22
C PRO A 200 5.95 22.73 -8.07
N ALA A 201 6.57 23.89 -8.26
CA ALA A 201 7.84 23.98 -8.99
C ALA A 201 8.98 23.23 -8.26
N ALA A 202 8.91 23.12 -6.92
CA ALA A 202 9.87 22.38 -6.13
C ALA A 202 9.86 20.87 -6.43
N LEU A 203 8.72 20.31 -6.90
CA LEU A 203 8.59 18.88 -7.20
C LEU A 203 9.62 18.38 -8.23
N ALA A 204 10.09 19.21 -9.16
CA ALA A 204 11.08 18.80 -10.15
C ALA A 204 12.34 18.15 -9.53
N ALA A 205 12.69 18.53 -8.29
CA ALA A 205 13.81 17.98 -7.54
C ALA A 205 13.48 16.70 -6.74
N TYR A 206 12.19 16.41 -6.49
CA TYR A 206 11.70 15.34 -5.60
C TYR A 206 10.88 14.26 -6.32
N ALA A 207 10.47 14.51 -7.57
CA ALA A 207 9.45 13.74 -8.26
C ALA A 207 9.82 13.44 -9.72
N VAL A 208 9.41 12.27 -10.20
CA VAL A 208 9.22 11.97 -11.63
C VAL A 208 7.73 12.10 -11.92
N PHE A 209 7.33 13.10 -12.70
CA PHE A 209 5.92 13.44 -12.95
C PHE A 209 5.78 14.22 -14.25
N SER A 210 4.56 14.27 -14.81
CA SER A 210 4.30 14.90 -16.13
C SER A 210 5.34 14.50 -17.18
N ALA A 211 5.73 13.23 -17.17
CA ALA A 211 6.75 12.61 -18.02
C ALA A 211 6.11 11.59 -18.95
N ASP A 212 6.91 10.98 -19.83
CA ASP A 212 6.48 9.89 -20.72
C ASP A 212 6.73 8.49 -20.14
N LYS A 213 7.57 8.39 -19.10
CA LYS A 213 7.97 7.13 -18.44
C LYS A 213 8.30 7.36 -16.96
N TYR A 214 8.15 6.31 -16.16
CA TYR A 214 8.71 6.26 -14.80
C TYR A 214 10.23 6.11 -14.82
N GLY A 215 10.87 6.42 -13.69
CA GLY A 215 12.31 6.41 -13.51
C GLY A 215 12.79 5.24 -12.66
N LYS A 216 14.12 5.17 -12.50
CA LYS A 216 14.72 4.34 -11.44
C LYS A 216 14.27 4.87 -10.07
N VAL A 217 14.04 3.96 -9.14
CA VAL A 217 13.76 4.34 -7.75
C VAL A 217 14.95 5.14 -7.19
N GLY A 218 14.65 6.14 -6.37
CA GLY A 218 15.67 6.98 -5.75
C GLY A 218 16.38 7.94 -6.70
N SER A 219 15.83 8.17 -7.90
CA SER A 219 16.44 9.07 -8.90
C SER A 219 16.28 10.56 -8.57
N LYS A 220 15.43 10.90 -7.59
CA LYS A 220 15.14 12.25 -7.11
C LYS A 220 15.56 12.42 -5.66
N LYS A 221 15.38 13.62 -5.08
CA LYS A 221 15.68 13.85 -3.66
C LYS A 221 14.64 13.17 -2.77
N PRO A 222 15.03 12.64 -1.60
CA PRO A 222 14.08 12.11 -0.63
C PRO A 222 13.40 13.24 0.14
N ASN A 223 12.30 12.91 0.83
CA ASN A 223 11.72 13.78 1.86
C ASN A 223 12.61 13.83 3.13
N ALA A 224 12.17 14.57 4.16
CA ALA A 224 12.93 14.77 5.39
C ALA A 224 13.21 13.49 6.20
N TRP A 225 12.49 12.40 5.94
CA TRP A 225 12.70 11.09 6.56
C TRP A 225 13.41 10.09 5.66
N GLY A 226 13.98 10.55 4.55
CA GLY A 226 14.80 9.70 3.68
C GLY A 226 14.00 8.77 2.77
N LEU A 227 12.70 9.05 2.55
CA LEU A 227 11.86 8.33 1.61
C LEU A 227 11.88 8.99 0.24
N PHE A 228 12.05 8.17 -0.79
CA PHE A 228 12.09 8.60 -2.18
C PHE A 228 10.77 8.31 -2.87
N ASP A 229 10.51 9.06 -3.95
CA ASP A 229 9.43 8.81 -4.91
C ASP A 229 8.01 8.86 -4.32
N VAL A 230 7.85 9.36 -3.09
CA VAL A 230 6.55 9.55 -2.42
C VAL A 230 5.66 10.61 -3.07
N HIS A 231 6.16 11.31 -4.08
CA HIS A 231 5.44 12.28 -4.91
C HIS A 231 5.68 11.97 -6.39
N GLY A 232 5.16 10.88 -6.94
CA GLY A 232 5.26 10.55 -8.37
C GLY A 232 5.94 9.20 -8.60
N ASN A 233 6.63 9.08 -9.74
CA ASN A 233 7.18 7.81 -10.24
C ASN A 233 6.08 6.78 -10.51
N VAL A 234 5.67 5.98 -9.53
CA VAL A 234 4.50 5.10 -9.65
C VAL A 234 3.55 5.33 -8.48
N SER A 235 2.25 5.20 -8.74
CA SER A 235 1.28 5.23 -7.65
C SER A 235 1.38 3.98 -6.81
N GLU A 236 1.01 4.05 -5.55
CA GLU A 236 1.27 2.98 -4.61
C GLU A 236 0.00 2.45 -3.96
N TRP A 237 -0.14 1.12 -3.97
CA TRP A 237 -1.17 0.45 -3.19
C TRP A 237 -1.01 0.72 -1.69
N THR A 238 -2.14 1.02 -1.05
CA THR A 238 -2.28 0.99 0.41
C THR A 238 -3.21 -0.16 0.82
N LEU A 239 -3.18 -0.51 2.09
CA LEU A 239 -3.96 -1.60 2.67
C LEU A 239 -5.48 -1.33 2.70
N ASP A 240 -5.87 -0.07 2.61
CA ASP A 240 -7.22 0.42 2.86
C ASP A 240 -8.15 0.20 1.66
N GLN A 241 -9.42 -0.12 1.95
CA GLN A 241 -10.47 0.15 0.99
C GLN A 241 -10.64 1.65 0.85
N TYR A 242 -10.75 2.12 -0.38
CA TYR A 242 -11.03 3.52 -0.64
C TYR A 242 -12.50 3.79 -0.35
N GLU A 243 -12.74 4.73 0.55
CA GLU A 243 -14.06 5.27 0.80
C GLU A 243 -13.97 6.81 0.82
N PRO A 244 -14.75 7.53 -0.01
CA PRO A 244 -14.66 8.99 -0.11
C PRO A 244 -14.91 9.72 1.22
N ASP A 245 -15.77 9.17 2.07
CA ASP A 245 -16.15 9.74 3.36
C ASP A 245 -15.39 9.13 4.56
N ALA A 246 -14.36 8.30 4.32
CA ALA A 246 -13.61 7.61 5.36
C ALA A 246 -13.14 8.54 6.49
N TYR A 247 -12.61 9.71 6.15
CA TYR A 247 -12.04 10.64 7.13
C TYR A 247 -13.12 11.28 8.02
N SER A 248 -14.34 11.46 7.50
CA SER A 248 -15.47 11.97 8.29
C SER A 248 -15.87 11.00 9.42
N ARG A 249 -15.65 9.70 9.23
CA ARG A 249 -16.03 8.67 10.20
C ARG A 249 -15.01 8.49 11.33
N LEU A 250 -13.80 9.02 11.17
CA LEU A 250 -12.76 8.94 12.19
C LEU A 250 -13.07 9.80 13.43
N LYS A 251 -14.08 10.68 13.39
CA LYS A 251 -14.65 11.45 14.53
C LYS A 251 -13.65 12.03 15.54
N GLY A 252 -12.42 12.31 15.12
CA GLY A 252 -11.36 12.81 15.98
C GLY A 252 -10.82 11.82 17.01
N ASP A 253 -11.11 10.51 16.90
CA ASP A 253 -10.49 9.47 17.71
C ASP A 253 -9.11 9.12 17.10
N PRO A 254 -8.00 9.53 17.73
CA PRO A 254 -6.67 9.30 17.19
C PRO A 254 -6.28 7.81 17.13
N ALA A 255 -6.99 6.94 17.88
CA ALA A 255 -6.78 5.51 17.94
C ALA A 255 -7.73 4.72 17.01
N ALA A 256 -8.83 5.32 16.54
CA ALA A 256 -9.80 4.68 15.63
C ALA A 256 -9.30 4.59 14.18
N ALA A 257 -8.27 5.37 13.83
CA ALA A 257 -7.71 5.41 12.50
C ALA A 257 -6.51 4.49 12.40
N ALA A 258 -6.68 3.32 11.80
CA ALA A 258 -5.53 2.62 11.25
C ALA A 258 -5.84 2.05 9.88
N TRP A 259 -7.01 1.44 9.67
CA TRP A 259 -7.24 0.66 8.47
C TRP A 259 -8.73 0.49 8.16
N VAL A 260 -9.16 0.99 6.99
CA VAL A 260 -10.47 0.72 6.38
C VAL A 260 -10.42 -0.67 5.75
N ARG A 261 -11.05 -1.65 6.39
CA ARG A 261 -11.02 -3.05 5.93
C ARG A 261 -11.77 -3.21 4.61
N SER A 262 -11.18 -4.00 3.72
CA SER A 262 -11.79 -4.31 2.43
C SER A 262 -13.00 -5.24 2.58
N THR A 263 -14.08 -4.84 1.94
CA THR A 263 -15.37 -5.54 1.83
C THR A 263 -15.79 -5.77 0.39
N GLN A 264 -15.10 -5.12 -0.57
CA GLN A 264 -15.32 -5.25 -2.01
C GLN A 264 -13.99 -5.26 -2.78
N PRO A 265 -13.96 -5.81 -4.01
CA PRO A 265 -12.75 -5.84 -4.85
C PRO A 265 -12.23 -4.46 -5.25
N TYR A 266 -13.14 -3.49 -5.35
CA TYR A 266 -12.83 -2.10 -5.65
C TYR A 266 -13.79 -1.20 -4.87
N PRO A 267 -13.41 0.07 -4.64
CA PRO A 267 -12.08 0.63 -4.86
C PRO A 267 -11.15 0.37 -3.67
N HIS A 268 -9.87 0.10 -3.95
CA HIS A 268 -8.77 0.13 -2.97
C HIS A 268 -8.04 1.47 -3.05
N ALA A 269 -7.53 1.96 -1.92
CA ALA A 269 -6.87 3.26 -1.86
C ALA A 269 -5.45 3.22 -2.42
N VAL A 270 -5.14 4.23 -3.24
CA VAL A 270 -3.88 4.41 -3.95
C VAL A 270 -3.38 5.83 -3.72
N ARG A 271 -2.07 5.98 -3.52
CA ARG A 271 -1.43 7.27 -3.16
C ARG A 271 -0.21 7.58 -4.02
N GLY A 272 0.29 8.81 -3.91
CA GLY A 272 1.57 9.26 -4.50
C GLY A 272 1.49 9.93 -5.86
N GLY A 273 0.44 9.63 -6.66
CA GLY A 273 0.44 9.97 -8.07
C GLY A 273 1.45 9.12 -8.84
N ASN A 274 1.60 9.33 -10.14
CA ASN A 274 2.56 8.59 -10.96
C ASN A 274 3.28 9.51 -11.96
N TRP A 275 4.21 8.93 -12.72
CA TRP A 275 5.03 9.61 -13.72
C TRP A 275 4.24 10.43 -14.76
N SER A 276 3.00 10.05 -15.09
CA SER A 276 2.18 10.76 -16.08
C SER A 276 1.26 11.82 -15.48
N ASP A 277 1.10 11.82 -14.15
CA ASP A 277 0.19 12.73 -13.46
C ASP A 277 0.77 14.17 -13.35
N GLY A 278 -0.13 15.14 -13.18
CA GLY A 278 0.20 16.52 -12.82
C GLY A 278 0.41 16.72 -11.31
N PRO A 279 1.00 17.85 -10.89
CA PRO A 279 1.27 18.16 -9.48
C PRO A 279 0.08 17.99 -8.54
N GLU A 280 -1.14 18.28 -9.01
CA GLU A 280 -2.38 18.18 -8.23
C GLU A 280 -2.67 16.77 -7.68
N LEU A 281 -2.16 15.73 -8.34
CA LEU A 281 -2.30 14.33 -7.93
C LEU A 281 -1.10 13.81 -7.13
N LEU A 282 -0.02 14.59 -7.06
CA LEU A 282 1.20 14.27 -6.31
C LEU A 282 1.16 14.80 -4.87
N ARG A 283 0.14 15.56 -4.48
CA ARG A 283 0.04 16.12 -3.13
C ARG A 283 -0.01 15.00 -2.09
N SER A 284 0.54 15.27 -0.91
CA SER A 284 0.56 14.34 0.22
C SER A 284 -0.83 13.83 0.59
N ALA A 285 -1.85 14.68 0.43
CA ALA A 285 -3.24 14.35 0.72
C ALA A 285 -4.02 13.77 -0.46
N ALA A 286 -3.47 13.74 -1.68
CA ALA A 286 -4.20 13.28 -2.86
C ALA A 286 -4.45 11.77 -2.81
N ARG A 287 -5.72 11.38 -2.97
CA ARG A 287 -6.17 9.98 -2.89
C ARG A 287 -6.73 9.55 -4.24
N ARG A 288 -6.58 8.27 -4.59
CA ARG A 288 -7.19 7.65 -5.77
C ARG A 288 -7.79 6.30 -5.37
N GLY A 289 -9.03 6.05 -5.77
CA GLY A 289 -9.64 4.73 -5.68
C GLY A 289 -9.35 3.88 -6.92
N SER A 290 -9.09 2.59 -6.74
CA SER A 290 -8.97 1.66 -7.87
C SER A 290 -10.28 1.39 -8.60
N SER A 291 -10.21 1.04 -9.88
CA SER A 291 -11.38 0.77 -10.73
C SER A 291 -11.25 -0.59 -11.40
N PRO A 292 -12.37 -1.32 -11.64
CA PRO A 292 -12.36 -2.51 -12.49
C PRO A 292 -11.82 -2.27 -13.91
N ASP A 293 -11.82 -1.02 -14.39
CA ASP A 293 -11.26 -0.65 -15.69
C ASP A 293 -9.74 -0.88 -15.79
N TRP A 294 -9.05 -0.99 -14.64
CA TRP A 294 -7.61 -1.26 -14.60
C TRP A 294 -7.26 -2.67 -15.08
N LYS A 295 -8.25 -3.55 -15.23
CA LYS A 295 -8.14 -4.86 -15.88
C LYS A 295 -8.93 -4.92 -17.20
N MET A 296 -9.31 -3.79 -17.80
CA MET A 296 -10.15 -3.80 -19.00
C MET A 296 -9.46 -4.50 -20.18
N LEU A 297 -8.14 -4.38 -20.30
CA LEU A 297 -7.35 -5.01 -21.37
C LEU A 297 -6.88 -6.43 -21.01
N ASP A 298 -7.32 -7.01 -19.89
CA ASP A 298 -7.01 -8.41 -19.57
C ASP A 298 -7.91 -9.32 -20.42
N PRO A 299 -7.35 -10.09 -21.37
CA PRO A 299 -8.14 -10.93 -22.27
C PRO A 299 -8.66 -12.20 -21.59
N GLN A 300 -8.29 -12.48 -20.33
CA GLN A 300 -8.68 -13.69 -19.61
C GLN A 300 -10.11 -13.60 -19.04
N LEU A 301 -10.81 -14.73 -19.02
CA LEU A 301 -12.11 -14.91 -18.35
C LEU A 301 -12.05 -16.18 -17.46
N PRO A 302 -12.16 -16.07 -16.13
CA PRO A 302 -12.21 -14.83 -15.35
C PRO A 302 -10.92 -14.02 -15.48
N LYS A 303 -11.00 -12.71 -15.24
CA LYS A 303 -9.84 -11.82 -15.25
C LYS A 303 -8.82 -12.24 -14.20
N SER A 304 -7.56 -11.94 -14.45
CA SER A 304 -6.45 -12.26 -13.55
C SER A 304 -6.65 -11.60 -12.19
N VAL A 305 -6.45 -12.38 -11.12
CA VAL A 305 -6.35 -11.86 -9.75
C VAL A 305 -4.97 -11.25 -9.48
N TRP A 306 -4.02 -11.35 -10.42
CA TRP A 306 -2.62 -10.99 -10.22
C TRP A 306 -2.21 -9.69 -10.89
N TYR A 307 -2.80 -9.35 -12.04
CA TYR A 307 -2.33 -8.24 -12.88
C TYR A 307 -3.41 -7.20 -13.21
N HIS A 308 -2.96 -5.95 -13.37
CA HIS A 308 -3.73 -4.83 -13.93
C HIS A 308 -3.10 -4.38 -15.25
N THR A 309 -3.49 -5.03 -16.34
CA THR A 309 -2.94 -4.79 -17.68
C THR A 309 -3.22 -3.38 -18.23
N SER A 310 -4.21 -2.66 -17.68
CA SER A 310 -4.52 -1.27 -18.06
C SER A 310 -3.96 -0.22 -17.08
N ALA A 311 -3.22 -0.62 -16.04
CA ALA A 311 -2.59 0.30 -15.08
C ALA A 311 -1.06 0.08 -15.02
N PRO A 312 -0.30 0.53 -16.04
CA PRO A 312 1.17 0.42 -16.10
C PRO A 312 1.91 1.46 -15.23
N TRP A 313 1.25 1.96 -14.20
CA TRP A 313 1.72 3.08 -13.37
C TRP A 313 1.50 2.82 -11.88
N ILE A 314 1.00 1.64 -11.50
CA ILE A 314 0.76 1.28 -10.10
C ILE A 314 1.75 0.23 -9.63
N GLY A 315 2.46 0.55 -8.56
CA GLY A 315 3.33 -0.31 -7.79
C GLY A 315 2.92 -0.30 -6.31
N PHE A 316 3.89 -0.48 -5.42
CA PHE A 316 3.68 -0.42 -3.97
C PHE A 316 5.01 -0.34 -3.22
N ARG A 317 4.95 -0.01 -1.92
CA ARG A 317 6.04 -0.19 -0.96
C ARG A 317 5.57 -1.00 0.24
N VAL A 318 6.52 -1.48 1.06
CA VAL A 318 6.21 -2.32 2.23
C VAL A 318 6.40 -1.58 3.54
N VAL A 319 5.59 -1.92 4.54
CA VAL A 319 5.72 -1.51 5.94
C VAL A 319 6.04 -2.71 6.81
N ARG A 320 6.89 -2.50 7.81
CA ARG A 320 7.09 -3.38 8.95
C ARG A 320 6.71 -2.63 10.21
N GLN A 321 5.74 -3.15 10.95
CA GLN A 321 5.40 -2.62 12.28
C GLN A 321 6.20 -3.32 13.38
N ALA A 322 6.39 -2.64 14.51
CA ALA A 322 7.12 -3.18 15.65
C ALA A 322 6.34 -4.33 16.35
N THR A 323 5.04 -4.14 16.51
CA THR A 323 4.16 -5.14 17.14
C THR A 323 3.75 -6.20 16.13
N ILE A 324 3.97 -7.47 16.45
CA ILE A 324 3.53 -8.59 15.61
C ILE A 324 2.04 -8.89 15.92
N PRO A 325 1.12 -8.79 14.94
CA PRO A 325 -0.30 -9.06 15.16
C PRO A 325 -0.62 -10.51 15.51
N SER A 326 -1.89 -10.81 15.79
CA SER A 326 -2.39 -12.19 15.82
C SER A 326 -2.34 -12.83 14.43
N ALA A 327 -2.38 -14.16 14.36
CA ALA A 327 -2.41 -14.85 13.07
C ALA A 327 -3.67 -14.51 12.26
N GLU A 328 -4.80 -14.34 12.94
CA GLU A 328 -6.08 -13.95 12.34
C GLU A 328 -6.01 -12.54 11.75
N GLU A 329 -5.32 -11.61 12.42
CA GLU A 329 -5.12 -10.26 11.90
C GLU A 329 -4.14 -10.25 10.72
N MET A 330 -3.02 -10.96 10.83
CA MET A 330 -2.09 -11.16 9.70
C MET A 330 -2.78 -11.77 8.49
N TYR A 331 -3.67 -12.75 8.71
CA TYR A 331 -4.48 -13.34 7.66
C TYR A 331 -5.34 -12.26 6.99
N ARG A 332 -6.07 -11.43 7.74
CA ARG A 332 -6.93 -10.39 7.16
C ARG A 332 -6.14 -9.36 6.37
N ILE A 333 -4.89 -9.08 6.76
CA ILE A 333 -4.00 -8.12 6.10
C ILE A 333 -3.55 -8.66 4.73
N TRP A 334 -3.18 -9.93 4.65
CA TRP A 334 -2.68 -10.53 3.40
C TRP A 334 -3.77 -11.12 2.52
N ASN A 335 -4.87 -11.58 3.13
CA ASN A 335 -5.98 -12.29 2.51
C ASN A 335 -7.30 -11.56 2.80
N ASN A 336 -7.48 -10.41 2.15
CA ASN A 336 -8.67 -9.57 2.36
C ASN A 336 -10.00 -10.22 1.90
N GLY A 337 -9.92 -11.32 1.13
CA GLY A 337 -11.09 -12.12 0.72
C GLY A 337 -11.94 -11.48 -0.38
N VAL A 338 -11.46 -10.41 -1.01
CA VAL A 338 -12.22 -9.63 -2.00
C VAL A 338 -11.50 -9.52 -3.33
N ALA A 339 -10.51 -10.38 -3.60
CA ALA A 339 -9.66 -10.27 -4.79
C ALA A 339 -10.37 -10.62 -6.13
N LEU A 340 -11.54 -11.27 -6.07
CA LEU A 340 -12.27 -11.75 -7.24
C LEU A 340 -13.34 -10.74 -7.67
N ASP A 341 -13.34 -10.41 -8.96
CA ASP A 341 -14.40 -9.63 -9.59
C ASP A 341 -15.61 -10.59 -9.75
N HIS A 342 -16.68 -10.41 -8.95
CA HIS A 342 -17.90 -11.24 -9.00
C HIS A 342 -18.95 -10.69 -9.96
#